data_AF-A0A932TWK4-F1
#
_entry.id   AF-A0A932TWK4-F1
#
_cell.length_a   1.000
_cell.length_b   1.000
_cell.length_c   1.000
_cell.angle_alpha   90.00
_cell.angle_beta   90.00
_cell.angle_gamma   90.00
#
_symmetry.space_group_name_H-M   'P 1'
#
loop_
_entity.id
_entity.type
_entity.pdbx_description
1 polymer ?
#
loop_
_entity_poly.entity_id
_entity_poly.type
_entity_poly.pdbx_seq_one_letter_code
_entity_poly.pdbx_strand_id
1 'polypeptide(L)'
;MDRQQAWEILCEYTKSEALRKHALSVEAVMRAYARRYGEDEERWGIVGLLHDFDYEIHPTADKHPVEGSKILAARGVPEDIRYAILCHADHVGLERKTALDRAIYAVDELTGFIIAVALVKPDKSLGQVDAASVRKKMKDKAFARSVRREDITKGAEQLGVDLDEHIAFCVEALKPAAGQLELNLFERR
;
A
#
# COMPACT_ATOMS: atom_id res chain seq x y z
N MET A 1 6.82 -7.85 17.17
CA MET A 1 6.48 -8.95 16.24
C MET A 1 7.42 -8.84 15.05
N ASP A 2 7.76 -9.96 14.42
CA ASP A 2 8.56 -9.97 13.21
C ASP A 2 7.69 -10.03 11.94
N ARG A 3 8.32 -9.86 10.78
CA ARG A 3 7.64 -9.93 9.48
C ARG A 3 6.97 -11.29 9.21
N GLN A 4 7.55 -12.40 9.69
CA GLN A 4 7.01 -13.74 9.44
C GLN A 4 5.68 -13.93 10.18
N GLN A 5 5.60 -13.49 11.44
CA GLN A 5 4.36 -13.47 12.22
C GLN A 5 3.28 -12.61 11.54
N ALA A 6 3.65 -11.45 10.98
CA ALA A 6 2.73 -10.61 10.23
C ALA A 6 2.22 -11.31 8.95
N TRP A 7 3.10 -12.01 8.24
CA TRP A 7 2.72 -12.79 7.06
C TRP A 7 1.73 -13.92 7.39
N GLU A 8 1.91 -14.60 8.52
CA GLU A 8 1.01 -15.64 9.00
C GLU A 8 -0.39 -15.08 9.31
N ILE A 9 -0.47 -13.93 9.98
CA ILE A 9 -1.73 -13.21 10.24
C ILE A 9 -2.42 -12.85 8.91
N LEU A 10 -1.70 -12.27 7.96
CA LEU A 10 -2.23 -11.94 6.64
C LEU A 10 -2.81 -13.19 5.95
N CYS A 11 -2.04 -14.29 5.91
CA CYS A 11 -2.49 -15.53 5.26
C CYS A 11 -3.68 -16.20 5.96
N GLU A 12 -3.81 -15.99 7.27
CA GLU A 12 -4.92 -16.50 8.07
C GLU A 12 -6.25 -15.83 7.67
N TYR A 13 -6.27 -14.52 7.50
CA TYR A 13 -7.49 -13.75 7.28
C TYR A 13 -7.74 -13.31 5.82
N THR A 14 -6.71 -13.32 4.98
CA THR A 14 -6.80 -13.01 3.55
C THR A 14 -6.48 -14.25 2.73
N LYS A 15 -7.43 -14.75 1.94
CA LYS A 15 -7.27 -15.93 1.06
C LYS A 15 -7.00 -15.55 -0.40
N SER A 16 -7.43 -14.37 -0.82
CA SER A 16 -7.22 -13.84 -2.15
C SER A 16 -5.74 -13.59 -2.42
N GLU A 17 -5.21 -14.21 -3.47
CA GLU A 17 -3.86 -13.92 -3.94
C GLU A 17 -3.70 -12.46 -4.37
N ALA A 18 -4.75 -11.85 -4.92
CA ALA A 18 -4.72 -10.45 -5.34
C ALA A 18 -4.54 -9.51 -4.13
N LEU A 19 -5.24 -9.76 -3.02
CA LEU A 19 -5.10 -8.95 -1.80
C LEU A 19 -3.76 -9.20 -1.10
N ARG A 20 -3.25 -10.45 -1.12
CA ARG A 20 -1.89 -10.73 -0.62
C ARG A 20 -0.82 -10.03 -1.44
N LYS A 21 -0.97 -9.98 -2.78
CA LYS A 21 -0.06 -9.23 -3.67
C LYS A 21 -0.17 -7.73 -3.41
N HIS A 22 -1.36 -7.20 -3.16
CA HIS A 22 -1.55 -5.80 -2.71
C HIS A 22 -0.78 -5.52 -1.42
N ALA A 23 -0.96 -6.33 -0.39
CA ALA A 23 -0.23 -6.19 0.87
C ALA A 23 1.30 -6.24 0.70
N LEU A 24 1.81 -7.17 -0.13
CA LEU A 24 3.25 -7.24 -0.46
C LEU A 24 3.76 -6.00 -1.21
N SER A 25 2.95 -5.47 -2.13
CA SER A 25 3.31 -4.24 -2.84
C SER A 25 3.35 -3.03 -1.91
N VAL A 26 2.39 -2.90 -1.00
CA VAL A 26 2.35 -1.82 0.00
C VAL A 26 3.51 -1.96 1.00
N GLU A 27 3.81 -3.18 1.45
CA GLU A 27 5.01 -3.46 2.26
C GLU A 27 6.29 -2.96 1.57
N ALA A 28 6.47 -3.26 0.28
CA ALA A 28 7.68 -2.87 -0.46
C ALA A 28 7.86 -1.35 -0.49
N VAL A 29 6.78 -0.60 -0.75
CA VAL A 29 6.81 0.86 -0.79
C VAL A 29 7.01 1.46 0.61
N MET A 30 6.37 0.89 1.64
CA MET A 30 6.56 1.31 3.03
C MET A 30 8.00 1.13 3.49
N ARG A 31 8.65 -0.01 3.18
CA ARG A 31 10.07 -0.23 3.47
C ARG A 31 10.96 0.79 2.75
N ALA A 32 10.64 1.14 1.51
CA ALA A 32 11.40 2.15 0.78
C ALA A 32 11.29 3.54 1.44
N TYR A 33 10.09 3.92 1.90
CA TYR A 33 9.91 5.17 2.64
C TYR A 33 10.63 5.17 3.98
N ALA A 34 10.63 4.04 4.70
CA ALA A 34 11.40 3.90 5.93
C ALA A 34 12.89 4.20 5.68
N ARG A 35 13.49 3.62 4.63
CA ARG A 35 14.86 3.94 4.22
C ARG A 35 15.05 5.41 3.91
N ARG A 36 14.11 6.03 3.19
CA ARG A 36 14.17 7.46 2.85
C ARG A 36 14.17 8.36 4.09
N TYR A 37 13.46 7.96 5.15
CA TYR A 37 13.36 8.72 6.38
C TYR A 37 14.35 8.29 7.47
N GLY A 38 15.16 7.26 7.24
CA GLY A 38 16.07 6.71 8.25
C GLY A 38 15.35 6.01 9.40
N GLU A 39 14.19 5.44 9.12
CA GLU A 39 13.29 4.78 10.06
C GLU A 39 13.44 3.25 10.02
N ASP A 40 12.80 2.55 10.96
CA ASP A 40 12.78 1.08 11.03
C ASP A 40 12.01 0.44 9.85
N GLU A 41 12.74 -0.15 8.91
CA GLU A 41 12.18 -0.83 7.75
C GLU A 41 11.25 -2.00 8.08
N GLU A 42 11.58 -2.79 9.11
CA GLU A 42 10.77 -3.97 9.46
C GLU A 42 9.43 -3.52 10.01
N ARG A 43 9.44 -2.52 10.88
CA ARG A 43 8.24 -1.92 11.46
C ARG A 43 7.32 -1.31 10.40
N TRP A 44 7.85 -0.53 9.47
CA TRP A 44 7.09 0.05 8.36
C TRP A 44 6.55 -1.02 7.41
N GLY A 45 7.37 -2.05 7.14
CA GLY A 45 6.96 -3.19 6.34
C GLY A 45 5.78 -3.96 6.96
N ILE A 46 5.78 -4.17 8.28
CA ILE A 46 4.66 -4.83 8.99
C ILE A 46 3.37 -4.03 8.86
N VAL A 47 3.41 -2.70 9.00
CA VAL A 47 2.23 -1.84 8.79
C VAL A 47 1.70 -2.00 7.36
N GLY A 48 2.58 -1.92 6.36
CA GLY A 48 2.19 -2.12 4.97
C GLY A 48 1.63 -3.52 4.69
N LEU A 49 2.19 -4.55 5.30
CA LEU A 49 1.76 -5.93 5.10
C LEU A 49 0.40 -6.23 5.75
N LEU A 50 0.09 -5.57 6.86
CA LEU A 50 -1.11 -5.84 7.65
C LEU A 50 -2.24 -4.82 7.44
N HIS A 51 -2.07 -3.74 6.67
CA HIS A 51 -3.08 -2.68 6.61
C HIS A 51 -4.50 -3.19 6.26
N ASP A 52 -4.57 -4.13 5.30
CA ASP A 52 -5.81 -4.71 4.74
C ASP A 52 -6.11 -6.15 5.17
N PHE A 53 -5.38 -6.68 6.15
CA PHE A 53 -5.42 -8.12 6.46
C PHE A 53 -6.83 -8.66 6.80
N ASP A 54 -7.68 -7.80 7.35
CA ASP A 54 -9.04 -8.12 7.80
C ASP A 54 -10.12 -7.78 6.75
N TYR A 55 -9.77 -7.20 5.61
CA TYR A 55 -10.75 -6.73 4.62
C TYR A 55 -11.71 -7.85 4.16
N GLU A 56 -11.24 -9.08 3.95
CA GLU A 56 -12.12 -10.19 3.53
C GLU A 56 -13.17 -10.57 4.58
N ILE A 57 -12.85 -10.46 5.86
CA ILE A 57 -13.76 -10.80 6.96
C ILE A 57 -14.58 -9.58 7.43
N HIS A 58 -14.14 -8.36 7.09
CA HIS A 58 -14.76 -7.08 7.46
C HIS A 58 -14.84 -6.11 6.27
N PRO A 59 -15.49 -6.45 5.14
CA PRO A 59 -15.36 -5.69 3.89
C PRO A 59 -16.07 -4.33 3.86
N THR A 60 -16.68 -3.91 4.96
CA THR A 60 -17.46 -2.68 5.03
C THR A 60 -16.70 -1.59 5.76
N ALA A 61 -16.85 -0.34 5.33
CA ALA A 61 -16.14 0.80 5.91
C ALA A 61 -16.43 1.02 7.41
N ASP A 62 -17.61 0.62 7.90
CA ASP A 62 -17.93 0.69 9.33
C ASP A 62 -17.16 -0.36 10.17
N LYS A 63 -16.58 -1.39 9.53
CA LYS A 63 -15.86 -2.47 10.21
C LYS A 63 -14.36 -2.45 9.94
N HIS A 64 -13.92 -2.40 8.69
CA HIS A 64 -12.50 -2.36 8.37
C HIS A 64 -11.97 -0.92 8.43
N PRO A 65 -10.79 -0.66 9.03
CA PRO A 65 -9.89 -1.61 9.73
C PRO A 65 -10.12 -1.73 11.26
N VAL A 66 -11.22 -1.16 11.78
CA VAL A 66 -11.48 -1.06 13.22
C VAL A 66 -11.60 -2.44 13.89
N GLU A 67 -12.33 -3.38 13.28
CA GLU A 67 -12.46 -4.74 13.81
C GLU A 67 -11.15 -5.53 13.70
N GLY A 68 -10.39 -5.37 12.61
CA GLY A 68 -9.04 -5.91 12.47
C GLY A 68 -8.09 -5.44 13.55
N SER A 69 -8.14 -4.15 13.92
CA SER A 69 -7.31 -3.60 14.99
C SER A 69 -7.54 -4.30 16.35
N LYS A 70 -8.77 -4.75 16.64
CA LYS A 70 -9.07 -5.55 17.84
C LYS A 70 -8.41 -6.93 17.80
N ILE A 71 -8.39 -7.57 16.64
CA ILE A 71 -7.68 -8.85 16.43
C ILE A 71 -6.18 -8.66 16.66
N LEU A 72 -5.58 -7.62 16.08
CA LEU A 72 -4.16 -7.30 16.28
C LEU A 72 -3.84 -6.99 17.74
N ALA A 73 -4.72 -6.28 18.45
CA ALA A 73 -4.56 -6.01 19.87
C ALA A 73 -4.55 -7.31 20.71
N ALA A 74 -5.47 -8.24 20.44
CA ALA A 74 -5.52 -9.54 21.10
C ALA A 74 -4.27 -10.41 20.84
N ARG A 75 -3.59 -10.19 19.70
CA ARG A 75 -2.31 -10.83 19.36
C ARG A 75 -1.07 -10.11 19.90
N GLY A 76 -1.25 -9.05 20.69
CA GLY A 76 -0.14 -8.30 21.28
C GLY A 76 0.64 -7.44 20.29
N VAL A 77 0.06 -7.11 19.13
CA VAL A 77 0.69 -6.17 18.18
C VAL A 77 0.76 -4.79 18.81
N PRO A 78 1.90 -4.08 18.81
CA PRO A 78 2.04 -2.76 19.43
C PRO A 78 1.01 -1.72 18.96
N GLU A 79 0.58 -0.84 19.88
CA GLU A 79 -0.47 0.16 19.62
C GLU A 79 -0.11 1.11 18.48
N ASP A 80 1.13 1.53 18.39
CA ASP A 80 1.65 2.42 17.36
C ASP A 80 1.62 1.79 15.95
N ILE A 81 1.82 0.48 15.81
CA ILE A 81 1.60 -0.25 14.53
C ILE A 81 0.10 -0.27 14.21
N ARG A 82 -0.74 -0.61 15.18
CA ARG A 82 -2.21 -0.66 14.99
C ARG A 82 -2.78 0.72 14.66
N TYR A 83 -2.25 1.79 15.25
CA TYR A 83 -2.65 3.17 14.99
C TYR A 83 -2.34 3.58 13.56
N ALA A 84 -1.13 3.27 13.09
CA ALA A 84 -0.76 3.50 11.69
C ALA A 84 -1.67 2.72 10.73
N ILE A 85 -1.95 1.44 11.03
CA ILE A 85 -2.92 0.66 10.26
C ILE A 85 -4.28 1.36 10.24
N LEU A 86 -4.83 1.81 11.37
CA LEU A 86 -6.11 2.53 11.38
C LEU A 86 -6.07 3.82 10.53
N CYS A 87 -4.91 4.48 10.44
CA CYS A 87 -4.74 5.74 9.68
C CYS A 87 -4.80 5.59 8.16
N HIS A 88 -4.63 4.38 7.60
CA HIS A 88 -4.76 4.20 6.14
C HIS A 88 -6.21 4.46 5.67
N ALA A 89 -7.18 4.23 6.55
CA ALA A 89 -8.60 4.40 6.25
C ALA A 89 -9.11 5.79 6.66
N ASP A 90 -9.31 6.68 5.68
CA ASP A 90 -9.72 8.07 5.93
C ASP A 90 -11.05 8.18 6.69
N HIS A 91 -11.98 7.24 6.50
CA HIS A 91 -13.30 7.22 7.15
C HIS A 91 -13.25 6.94 8.66
N VAL A 92 -12.14 6.43 9.19
CA VAL A 92 -11.97 6.23 10.64
C VAL A 92 -11.83 7.58 11.35
N GLY A 93 -11.42 8.64 10.63
CA GLY A 93 -11.35 10.01 11.16
C GLY A 93 -10.21 10.22 12.17
N LEU A 94 -9.17 9.38 12.14
CA LEU A 94 -7.97 9.59 12.95
C LEU A 94 -7.03 10.60 12.29
N GLU A 95 -6.38 11.41 13.13
CA GLU A 95 -5.30 12.29 12.71
C GLU A 95 -4.03 11.50 12.39
N ARG A 96 -3.38 11.77 11.26
CA ARG A 96 -2.10 11.14 10.87
C ARG A 96 -0.92 11.90 11.46
N LYS A 97 -0.49 11.49 12.65
CA LYS A 97 0.46 12.24 13.51
C LYS A 97 1.91 12.04 13.10
N THR A 98 2.27 10.82 12.70
CA THR A 98 3.65 10.43 12.41
C THR A 98 3.92 10.31 10.91
N ALA A 99 5.20 10.22 10.53
CA ALA A 99 5.58 9.94 9.16
C ALA A 99 5.06 8.58 8.68
N LEU A 100 5.02 7.59 9.58
CA LEU A 100 4.48 6.26 9.33
C LEU A 100 2.98 6.32 8.97
N ASP A 101 2.19 7.06 9.77
CA ASP A 101 0.74 7.21 9.56
C ASP A 101 0.43 7.88 8.21
N ARG A 102 1.20 8.94 7.88
CA ARG A 102 1.03 9.67 6.62
C ARG A 102 1.48 8.83 5.43
N ALA A 103 2.55 8.07 5.57
CA ALA A 103 3.05 7.22 4.50
C ALA A 103 2.09 6.10 4.16
N ILE A 104 1.56 5.35 5.15
CA ILE A 104 0.66 4.23 4.85
C ILE A 104 -0.59 4.70 4.09
N TYR A 105 -1.17 5.84 4.46
CA TYR A 105 -2.27 6.44 3.72
C TYR A 105 -1.89 6.86 2.30
N ALA A 106 -0.71 7.47 2.13
CA ALA A 106 -0.28 7.95 0.82
C ALA A 106 0.04 6.81 -0.15
N VAL A 107 0.59 5.69 0.34
CA VAL A 107 1.07 4.62 -0.52
C VAL A 107 -0.01 3.61 -0.91
N ASP A 108 -1.04 3.40 -0.09
CA ASP A 108 -2.00 2.31 -0.25
C ASP A 108 -2.73 2.36 -1.62
N GLU A 109 -3.60 3.35 -1.80
CA GLU A 109 -4.36 3.55 -3.04
C GLU A 109 -3.44 3.75 -4.26
N LEU A 110 -2.33 4.48 -4.10
CA LEU A 110 -1.39 4.72 -5.18
C LEU A 110 -0.70 3.44 -5.65
N THR A 111 -0.34 2.56 -4.72
CA THR A 111 0.31 1.29 -5.04
C THR A 111 -0.62 0.40 -5.84
N GLY A 112 -1.86 0.22 -5.38
CA GLY A 112 -2.87 -0.53 -6.15
C GLY A 112 -3.10 0.06 -7.55
N PHE A 113 -3.08 1.39 -7.65
CA PHE A 113 -3.21 2.08 -8.93
C PHE A 113 -2.02 1.84 -9.86
N ILE A 114 -0.78 1.92 -9.38
CA ILE A 114 0.44 1.64 -10.16
C ILE A 114 0.43 0.20 -10.69
N ILE A 115 0.04 -0.76 -9.84
CA ILE A 115 -0.08 -2.17 -10.24
C ILE A 115 -1.13 -2.33 -11.35
N ALA A 116 -2.29 -1.68 -11.23
CA ALA A 116 -3.29 -1.67 -12.29
C ALA A 116 -2.73 -1.08 -13.60
N VAL A 117 -1.93 0.00 -13.53
CA VAL A 117 -1.28 0.61 -14.70
C VAL A 117 -0.31 -0.38 -15.35
N ALA A 118 0.48 -1.11 -14.56
CA ALA A 118 1.38 -2.13 -15.06
C ALA A 118 0.61 -3.25 -15.78
N LEU A 119 -0.48 -3.77 -15.19
CA LEU A 119 -1.27 -4.89 -15.70
C LEU A 119 -1.91 -4.65 -17.08
N VAL A 120 -2.12 -3.40 -17.47
CA VAL A 120 -2.67 -3.04 -18.80
C VAL A 120 -1.59 -2.68 -19.84
N LYS A 121 -0.32 -2.74 -19.48
CA LYS A 121 0.79 -2.66 -20.45
C LYS A 121 0.88 -3.98 -21.23
N PRO A 122 1.33 -3.96 -22.51
CA PRO A 122 1.46 -5.17 -23.33
C PRO A 122 2.17 -6.34 -22.62
N ASP A 123 3.24 -6.04 -21.86
CA ASP A 123 4.04 -7.04 -21.15
C ASP A 123 3.77 -7.12 -19.64
N LYS A 124 2.71 -6.49 -19.12
CA LYS A 124 2.46 -6.42 -17.66
C LYS A 124 3.71 -6.00 -16.86
N SER A 125 4.44 -5.01 -17.38
CA SER A 125 5.78 -4.66 -16.91
C SER A 125 5.78 -3.39 -16.08
N LEU A 126 6.35 -3.46 -14.86
CA LEU A 126 6.65 -2.28 -14.04
C LEU A 126 7.78 -1.44 -14.65
N GLY A 127 8.66 -2.03 -15.47
CA GLY A 127 9.74 -1.31 -16.15
C GLY A 127 9.25 -0.30 -17.19
N GLN A 128 8.00 -0.44 -17.66
CA GLN A 128 7.35 0.47 -18.60
C GLN A 128 6.38 1.46 -17.90
N VAL A 129 6.35 1.47 -16.56
CA VAL A 129 5.55 2.42 -15.79
C VAL A 129 6.46 3.56 -15.34
N ASP A 130 5.93 4.78 -15.48
CA ASP A 130 6.57 6.02 -15.07
C ASP A 130 5.50 6.98 -14.51
N ALA A 131 5.92 8.06 -13.86
CA ALA A 131 4.99 9.02 -13.29
C ALA A 131 4.03 9.61 -14.34
N ALA A 132 4.52 9.88 -15.56
CA ALA A 132 3.71 10.45 -16.63
C ALA A 132 2.56 9.52 -17.06
N SER A 133 2.82 8.22 -17.21
CA SER A 133 1.80 7.24 -17.59
C SER A 133 0.79 6.98 -16.49
N VAL A 134 1.23 6.98 -15.22
CA VAL A 134 0.34 6.94 -14.06
C VAL A 134 -0.56 8.19 -14.02
N ARG A 135 0.02 9.38 -14.14
CA ARG A 135 -0.71 10.66 -14.20
C ARG A 135 -1.72 10.70 -15.34
N LYS A 136 -1.35 10.18 -16.51
CA LYS A 136 -2.27 10.06 -17.66
C LYS A 136 -3.45 9.14 -17.31
N LYS A 137 -3.20 8.00 -16.67
CA LYS A 137 -4.25 7.06 -16.24
C LYS A 137 -5.12 7.60 -15.13
N MET A 138 -4.62 8.44 -14.24
CA MET A 138 -5.44 9.09 -13.19
C MET A 138 -6.58 9.95 -13.78
N LYS A 139 -6.42 10.47 -15.00
CA LYS A 139 -7.46 11.24 -15.72
C LYS A 139 -8.58 10.36 -16.29
N ASP A 140 -8.34 9.07 -16.45
CA ASP A 140 -9.34 8.10 -16.89
C ASP A 140 -10.15 7.60 -15.68
N LYS A 141 -11.39 8.10 -15.56
CA LYS A 141 -12.29 7.77 -14.46
C LYS A 141 -12.87 6.34 -14.54
N ALA A 142 -12.78 5.69 -15.69
CA ALA A 142 -13.28 4.32 -15.87
C ALA A 142 -12.20 3.29 -15.52
N PHE A 143 -10.93 3.62 -15.76
CA PHE A 143 -9.80 2.80 -15.36
C PHE A 143 -9.76 2.64 -13.83
N ALA A 144 -9.44 1.44 -13.31
CA ALA A 144 -9.31 1.16 -11.87
C ALA A 144 -10.36 1.89 -10.99
N ARG A 145 -11.66 1.78 -11.33
CA ARG A 145 -12.73 2.62 -10.77
C ARG A 145 -12.85 2.58 -9.24
N SER A 146 -12.41 1.50 -8.60
CA SER A 146 -12.41 1.33 -7.15
C SER A 146 -11.43 2.26 -6.43
N VAL A 147 -10.35 2.70 -7.10
CA VAL A 147 -9.31 3.52 -6.49
C VAL A 147 -9.78 4.97 -6.35
N ARG A 148 -9.51 5.64 -5.23
CA ARG A 148 -9.91 7.05 -5.06
C ARG A 148 -8.74 7.99 -5.37
N ARG A 149 -8.89 8.80 -6.41
CA ARG A 149 -7.83 9.71 -6.92
C ARG A 149 -7.55 10.87 -5.97
N GLU A 150 -8.58 11.28 -5.26
CA GLU A 150 -8.49 12.26 -4.19
C GLU A 150 -7.59 11.77 -3.07
N ASP A 151 -7.67 10.48 -2.70
CA ASP A 151 -6.84 9.89 -1.66
C ASP A 151 -5.36 9.85 -2.08
N ILE A 152 -5.06 9.54 -3.35
CA ILE A 152 -3.69 9.63 -3.91
C ILE A 152 -3.13 11.07 -3.80
N THR A 153 -3.95 12.07 -4.14
CA THR A 153 -3.51 13.48 -4.14
C THR A 153 -3.30 14.00 -2.72
N LYS A 154 -4.27 13.74 -1.84
CA LYS A 154 -4.22 14.09 -0.42
C LYS A 154 -3.08 13.38 0.30
N GLY A 155 -2.76 12.14 -0.08
CA GLY A 155 -1.61 11.39 0.42
C GLY A 155 -0.28 12.10 0.18
N ALA A 156 -0.02 12.51 -1.06
CA ALA A 156 1.18 13.27 -1.42
C ALA A 156 1.26 14.61 -0.68
N GLU A 157 0.13 15.33 -0.60
CA GLU A 157 0.04 16.60 0.14
C GLU A 157 0.37 16.43 1.64
N GLN A 158 -0.16 15.39 2.29
CA GLN A 158 0.12 15.13 3.70
C GLN A 158 1.58 14.72 3.93
N LEU A 159 2.17 13.98 2.99
CA LEU A 159 3.62 13.71 3.01
C LEU A 159 4.47 14.97 2.79
N GLY A 160 3.89 16.06 2.29
CA GLY A 160 4.62 17.30 1.99
C GLY A 160 5.53 17.17 0.77
N VAL A 161 5.17 16.30 -0.19
CA VAL A 161 5.96 16.03 -1.40
C VAL A 161 5.15 16.36 -2.65
N ASP A 162 5.84 16.63 -3.77
CA ASP A 162 5.18 16.74 -5.06
C ASP A 162 4.57 15.39 -5.48
N LEU A 163 3.39 15.43 -6.11
CA LEU A 163 2.68 14.21 -6.51
C LEU A 163 3.45 13.41 -7.57
N ASP A 164 4.12 14.07 -8.51
CA ASP A 164 4.89 13.36 -9.54
C ASP A 164 6.14 12.72 -8.94
N GLU A 165 6.79 13.39 -7.97
CA GLU A 165 7.87 12.81 -7.17
C GLU A 165 7.42 11.59 -6.35
N HIS A 166 6.24 11.68 -5.70
CA HIS A 166 5.66 10.58 -4.94
C HIS A 166 5.38 9.37 -5.83
N ILE A 167 4.75 9.59 -6.98
CA ILE A 167 4.46 8.52 -7.95
C ILE A 167 5.75 7.89 -8.46
N ALA A 168 6.73 8.69 -8.87
CA ALA A 168 8.01 8.18 -9.34
C ALA A 168 8.71 7.33 -8.27
N PHE A 169 8.69 7.79 -7.02
CA PHE A 169 9.25 7.05 -5.88
C PHE A 169 8.56 5.69 -5.69
N CYS A 170 7.23 5.65 -5.67
CA CYS A 170 6.47 4.41 -5.49
C CYS A 170 6.71 3.43 -6.65
N VAL A 171 6.79 3.92 -7.89
CA VAL A 171 7.13 3.08 -9.06
C VAL A 171 8.51 2.43 -8.90
N GLU A 172 9.54 3.19 -8.56
CA GLU A 172 10.89 2.64 -8.35
C GLU A 172 10.94 1.68 -7.16
N ALA A 173 10.23 1.98 -6.07
CA ALA A 173 10.15 1.13 -4.89
C ALA A 173 9.51 -0.24 -5.16
N LEU A 174 8.60 -0.33 -6.15
CA LEU A 174 7.94 -1.58 -6.52
C LEU A 174 8.79 -2.48 -7.42
N LYS A 175 9.77 -1.93 -8.17
CA LYS A 175 10.57 -2.72 -9.12
C LYS A 175 11.31 -3.90 -8.46
N PRO A 176 11.96 -3.77 -7.30
CA PRO A 176 12.58 -4.91 -6.62
C PRO A 176 11.59 -6.03 -6.23
N ALA A 177 10.32 -5.68 -6.01
CA ALA A 177 9.26 -6.64 -5.64
C ALA A 177 8.57 -7.28 -6.86
N ALA A 178 8.87 -6.84 -8.09
CA ALA A 178 8.15 -7.26 -9.30
C ALA A 178 8.01 -8.78 -9.45
N GLY A 179 9.06 -9.55 -9.13
CA GLY A 179 9.01 -11.02 -9.17
C GLY A 179 7.99 -11.64 -8.21
N GLN A 180 7.87 -11.09 -6.99
CA GLN A 180 6.87 -11.53 -6.00
C GLN A 180 5.44 -11.12 -6.39
N LEU A 181 5.32 -10.05 -7.17
CA LEU A 181 4.06 -9.51 -7.67
C LEU A 181 3.66 -10.13 -9.02
N GLU A 182 4.46 -11.06 -9.56
CA GLU A 182 4.31 -11.67 -10.89
C GLU A 182 4.23 -10.63 -12.03
N LEU A 183 4.95 -9.52 -11.87
CA LEU A 183 5.11 -8.48 -12.87
C LEU A 183 6.47 -8.58 -13.53
N ASN A 184 6.53 -8.26 -14.83
CA ASN A 184 7.79 -8.25 -15.56
C ASN A 184 8.55 -6.93 -15.26
N LEU A 185 9.88 -6.96 -15.41
CA LEU A 185 10.73 -5.75 -15.38
C LEU A 185 11.27 -5.37 -16.75
N PHE A 186 11.35 -6.34 -17.66
CA PHE A 186 11.85 -6.18 -19.01
C PHE A 186 10.79 -6.65 -20.00
N GLU A 187 10.84 -6.12 -21.22
CA GLU A 187 10.04 -6.67 -22.32
C GLU A 187 10.45 -8.12 -22.57
N ARG A 188 9.46 -9.00 -22.74
CA ARG A 188 9.75 -10.34 -23.26
C ARG A 188 10.03 -10.15 -24.74
N ARG A 189 11.31 -10.24 -25.11
CA ARG A 189 11.74 -10.25 -26.51
C ARG A 189 11.11 -11.41 -27.29
#